data_AF-A0AAW2KQD5-F1
#
_entry.id   AF-A0AAW2KQD5-F1
#
_cell.length_a   1.000
_cell.length_b   1.000
_cell.length_c   1.000
_cell.angle_alpha   90.00
_cell.angle_beta   90.00
_cell.angle_gamma   90.00
#
_symmetry.space_group_name_H-M   'P 1'
#
loop_
_entity.id
_entity.type
_entity.pdbx_description
1 polymer ?
#
loop_
_entity_poly.entity_id
_entity_poly.type
_entity_poly.pdbx_seq_one_letter_code
_entity_poly.pdbx_strand_id
1 'polypeptide(L)'
;LEQEFLNRFYNTRRTVSMIELTNSCQWKEEPVVNYINRWRNLSINCKNRLSEASTVEMCIQGMYWELCYILQPIKLKTFGELATRAHEIEMSINCKEDEYSVDPNDDDGDATS
;
A
#
# COMPACT_ATOMS: atom_id res chain seq x y z
N LEU A 1 -34.51 9.61 6.43
CA LEU A 1 -33.86 10.91 6.74
C LEU A 1 -32.35 10.85 6.53
N GLU A 2 -31.62 9.91 7.14
CA GLU A 2 -30.16 9.80 6.96
C GLU A 2 -29.75 9.55 5.51
N GLN A 3 -30.48 8.69 4.80
CA GLN A 3 -30.16 8.34 3.41
C GLN A 3 -30.27 9.54 2.45
N GLU A 4 -31.27 10.41 2.61
CA GLU A 4 -31.42 11.65 1.83
C GLU A 4 -30.44 12.74 2.25
N PHE A 5 -30.11 12.82 3.54
CA PHE A 5 -29.09 13.75 4.05
C PHE A 5 -27.71 13.38 3.50
N LEU A 6 -27.35 12.09 3.54
CA LEU A 6 -26.14 11.56 2.91
C LEU A 6 -26.18 11.82 1.40
N ASN A 7 -27.32 11.60 0.74
CA ASN A 7 -27.45 11.88 -0.69
C ASN A 7 -27.24 13.38 -0.98
N ARG A 8 -27.69 14.31 -0.14
CA ARG A 8 -27.57 15.75 -0.41
C ARG A 8 -26.18 16.32 -0.10
N PHE A 9 -25.47 15.79 0.89
CA PHE A 9 -24.13 16.23 1.30
C PHE A 9 -22.99 15.41 0.67
N TYR A 10 -23.23 14.15 0.29
CA TYR A 10 -22.26 13.28 -0.37
C TYR A 10 -22.51 13.10 -1.88
N ASN A 11 -23.54 13.69 -2.51
CA ASN A 11 -23.71 13.62 -3.98
C ASN A 11 -22.61 14.34 -4.78
N THR A 12 -21.67 15.02 -4.12
CA THR A 12 -20.43 15.49 -4.73
C THR A 12 -19.37 14.41 -4.85
N ARG A 13 -19.59 13.18 -4.36
CA ARG A 13 -18.65 12.06 -4.52
C ARG A 13 -18.57 11.70 -5.99
N ARG A 14 -17.54 12.25 -6.65
CA ARG A 14 -17.06 11.81 -7.96
C ARG A 14 -17.01 10.29 -7.94
N THR A 15 -17.74 9.67 -8.86
CA THR A 15 -17.64 8.23 -8.99
C THR A 15 -16.33 7.88 -9.68
N VAL A 16 -15.63 6.92 -9.10
CA VAL A 16 -14.31 6.47 -9.55
C VAL A 16 -14.50 5.38 -10.61
N SER A 17 -13.79 5.52 -11.72
CA SER A 17 -13.73 4.53 -12.79
C SER A 17 -12.73 3.41 -12.48
N MET A 18 -12.84 2.30 -13.19
CA MET A 18 -11.87 1.21 -13.06
C MET A 18 -10.43 1.66 -13.38
N ILE A 19 -10.27 2.53 -14.38
CA ILE A 19 -8.97 3.05 -14.83
C ILE A 19 -8.30 3.87 -13.72
N GLU A 20 -9.06 4.70 -13.01
CA GLU A 20 -8.54 5.48 -11.88
C GLU A 20 -8.09 4.59 -10.71
N LEU A 21 -8.80 3.47 -10.46
CA LEU A 21 -8.38 2.51 -9.44
C LEU A 21 -7.08 1.80 -9.83
N THR A 22 -6.98 1.31 -11.07
CA THR A 22 -5.79 0.59 -11.54
C THR A 22 -4.57 1.49 -11.67
N ASN A 23 -4.77 2.80 -11.85
CA ASN A 23 -3.69 3.78 -11.90
C ASN A 23 -3.26 4.29 -10.51
N SER A 24 -3.95 3.88 -9.44
CA SER A 24 -3.62 4.29 -8.08
C SER A 24 -2.51 3.41 -7.51
N CYS A 25 -1.27 3.85 -7.72
CA CYS A 25 -0.07 3.21 -7.17
C CYS A 25 0.40 3.87 -5.87
N GLN A 26 1.18 3.13 -5.09
CA GLN A 26 1.89 3.62 -3.91
C GLN A 26 2.94 4.65 -4.34
N TRP A 27 3.05 5.76 -3.62
CA TRP A 27 4.03 6.81 -3.91
C TRP A 27 5.41 6.52 -3.29
N LYS A 28 6.45 7.20 -3.80
CA LYS A 28 7.87 6.95 -3.49
C LYS A 28 8.23 6.98 -1.97
N GLU A 29 7.44 7.66 -1.16
CA GLU A 29 7.70 7.82 0.28
C GLU A 29 6.41 7.61 1.09
N GLU A 30 5.40 6.99 0.48
CA GLU A 30 4.13 6.74 1.14
C GLU A 30 4.22 5.40 1.89
N PRO A 31 4.07 5.39 3.23
CA PRO A 31 3.98 4.15 3.99
C PRO A 31 2.84 3.28 3.48
N VAL A 32 3.02 1.96 3.45
CA VAL A 32 2.07 1.03 2.82
C VAL A 32 0.69 1.10 3.47
N VAL A 33 0.61 1.37 4.78
CA VAL A 33 -0.66 1.55 5.49
C VAL A 33 -1.41 2.78 4.98
N ASN A 34 -0.70 3.87 4.67
CA ASN A 34 -1.31 5.08 4.13
C ASN A 34 -1.80 4.85 2.71
N TYR A 35 -1.02 4.15 1.88
CA TYR A 35 -1.44 3.71 0.56
C TYR A 35 -2.72 2.86 0.61
N ILE A 36 -2.75 1.84 1.47
CA ILE A 36 -3.92 0.95 1.62
C ILE A 36 -5.16 1.75 2.03
N ASN A 37 -5.04 2.67 2.98
CA ASN A 37 -6.15 3.51 3.40
C ASN A 37 -6.65 4.44 2.28
N ARG A 38 -5.72 5.04 1.51
CA ARG A 38 -6.05 5.86 0.35
C ARG A 38 -6.77 5.05 -0.73
N TRP A 39 -6.25 3.87 -1.06
CA TRP A 39 -6.82 2.99 -2.07
C TRP A 39 -8.20 2.46 -1.67
N ARG A 40 -8.37 2.06 -0.40
CA ARG A 40 -9.65 1.62 0.16
C ARG A 40 -10.70 2.74 0.12
N ASN A 41 -10.33 3.96 0.47
CA ASN A 41 -11.25 5.11 0.38
C ASN A 41 -11.62 5.43 -1.06
N LEU A 42 -10.69 5.23 -2.01
CA LEU A 42 -10.94 5.40 -3.43
C LEU A 42 -11.91 4.33 -3.95
N SER A 43 -11.76 3.06 -3.55
CA SER A 43 -12.59 1.95 -4.01
C SER A 43 -14.05 2.03 -3.56
N ILE A 44 -14.33 2.63 -2.40
CA ILE A 44 -15.71 2.89 -1.91
C ILE A 44 -16.52 3.72 -2.92
N ASN A 45 -15.86 4.58 -3.69
CA ASN A 45 -16.51 5.43 -4.69
C ASN A 45 -16.54 4.81 -6.09
N CYS A 46 -16.12 3.55 -6.25
CA CYS A 46 -16.12 2.88 -7.54
C CYS A 46 -17.54 2.55 -8.02
N LYS A 47 -17.82 2.78 -9.31
CA LYS A 47 -19.12 2.39 -9.93
C LYS A 47 -19.33 0.88 -9.95
N ASN A 48 -18.24 0.12 -10.01
CA ASN A 48 -18.28 -1.32 -10.17
C ASN A 48 -18.46 -2.01 -8.81
N ARG A 49 -19.37 -3.00 -8.75
CA ARG A 49 -19.55 -3.83 -7.55
C ARG A 49 -18.40 -4.84 -7.47
N LEU A 50 -17.27 -4.42 -6.93
CA LEU A 50 -16.11 -5.28 -6.69
C LEU A 50 -16.28 -6.05 -5.38
N SER A 51 -15.82 -7.30 -5.35
CA SER A 51 -15.69 -8.05 -4.10
C SER A 51 -14.50 -7.51 -3.30
N GLU A 52 -14.51 -7.69 -1.97
CA GLU A 52 -13.37 -7.26 -1.14
C GLU A 52 -12.07 -7.94 -1.57
N ALA A 53 -12.12 -9.24 -1.88
CA ALA A 53 -10.96 -9.98 -2.38
C ALA A 53 -10.42 -9.38 -3.69
N SER A 54 -11.29 -9.07 -4.65
CA SER A 54 -10.87 -8.42 -5.91
C SER A 54 -10.26 -7.04 -5.66
N THR A 55 -10.82 -6.26 -4.73
CA THR A 55 -10.23 -4.96 -4.37
C THR A 55 -8.88 -5.09 -3.69
N VAL A 56 -8.67 -6.14 -2.89
CA VAL A 56 -7.38 -6.45 -2.25
C VAL A 56 -6.35 -6.84 -3.31
N GLU A 57 -6.69 -7.73 -4.24
CA GLU A 57 -5.81 -8.12 -5.35
C GLU A 57 -5.37 -6.92 -6.19
N MET A 58 -6.32 -6.05 -6.55
CA MET A 58 -6.03 -4.82 -7.29
C MET A 58 -5.16 -3.84 -6.48
N CYS A 59 -5.41 -3.72 -5.17
CA CYS A 59 -4.60 -2.88 -4.29
C CYS A 59 -3.15 -3.39 -4.22
N ILE A 60 -2.93 -4.71 -4.14
CA ILE A 60 -1.59 -5.31 -4.16
C ILE A 60 -0.84 -4.96 -5.46
N GLN A 61 -1.52 -4.98 -6.61
CA GLN A 61 -0.90 -4.67 -7.91
C GLN A 61 -0.33 -3.24 -7.99
N GLY A 62 -0.86 -2.29 -7.22
CA GLY A 62 -0.38 -0.91 -7.19
C GLY A 62 0.68 -0.64 -6.10
N MET A 63 1.07 -1.63 -5.30
CA MET A 63 2.13 -1.47 -4.29
C MET A 63 3.52 -1.41 -4.92
N TYR A 64 4.53 -1.08 -4.12
CA TYR A 64 5.92 -1.32 -4.50
C TYR A 64 6.15 -2.73 -4.98
N TRP A 65 7.09 -2.88 -5.91
CA TRP A 65 7.33 -4.16 -6.57
C TRP A 65 7.77 -5.24 -5.56
N GLU A 66 8.58 -4.91 -4.56
CA GLU A 66 9.01 -5.85 -3.50
C GLU A 66 7.80 -6.35 -2.69
N LEU A 67 6.94 -5.43 -2.25
CA LEU A 67 5.73 -5.74 -1.49
C LEU A 67 4.76 -6.58 -2.34
N CYS A 68 4.49 -6.14 -3.57
CA CYS A 68 3.62 -6.83 -4.50
C CYS A 68 4.11 -8.25 -4.80
N TYR A 69 5.42 -8.43 -5.03
CA TYR A 69 6.01 -9.73 -5.29
C TYR A 69 5.84 -10.71 -4.13
N ILE A 70 6.02 -10.24 -2.89
CA ILE A 70 5.88 -11.08 -1.68
C ILE A 70 4.41 -11.35 -1.35
N LEU A 71 3.52 -10.38 -1.58
CA LEU A 71 2.10 -10.47 -1.22
C LEU A 71 1.27 -11.24 -2.26
N GLN A 72 1.62 -11.21 -3.56
CA GLN A 72 0.89 -11.90 -4.64
C GLN A 72 0.58 -13.39 -4.38
N PRO A 73 1.52 -14.24 -3.92
CA PRO A 73 1.22 -15.65 -3.67
C PRO A 73 0.35 -15.87 -2.42
N ILE A 74 0.16 -14.86 -1.57
CA ILE A 74 -0.59 -14.96 -0.32
C ILE A 74 -2.08 -14.72 -0.59
N LYS A 75 -2.93 -15.64 -0.15
CA LYS A 75 -4.39 -15.51 -0.30
C LYS A 75 -4.97 -14.56 0.76
N LEU A 76 -4.84 -13.27 0.52
CA LEU A 76 -5.43 -12.20 1.34
C LEU A 76 -6.83 -11.88 0.81
N LYS A 77 -7.83 -11.86 1.70
CA LYS A 77 -9.24 -11.62 1.32
C LYS A 77 -9.78 -10.31 1.86
N THR A 78 -9.15 -9.76 2.89
CA THR A 78 -9.60 -8.54 3.56
C THR A 78 -8.51 -7.48 3.61
N PHE A 79 -8.92 -6.21 3.71
CA PHE A 79 -7.98 -5.11 3.89
C PHE A 79 -7.21 -5.18 5.23
N GLY A 80 -7.79 -5.81 6.26
CA GLY A 80 -7.12 -5.99 7.55
C GLY A 80 -5.95 -6.98 7.47
N GLU A 81 -6.15 -8.11 6.80
CA GLU A 81 -5.07 -9.08 6.53
C GLU A 81 -3.97 -8.44 5.68
N LEU A 82 -4.36 -7.70 4.63
CA LEU A 82 -3.43 -6.98 3.77
C LEU A 82 -2.59 -5.97 4.56
N ALA A 83 -3.23 -5.09 5.33
CA ALA A 83 -2.53 -4.05 6.10
C ALA A 83 -1.52 -4.64 7.08
N THR A 84 -1.90 -5.72 7.77
CA THR A 84 -1.01 -6.39 8.74
C THR A 84 0.21 -6.97 8.03
N ARG A 85 0.00 -7.78 6.99
CA ARG A 85 1.09 -8.44 6.27
C ARG A 85 1.99 -7.46 5.52
N ALA A 86 1.39 -6.46 4.88
CA ALA A 86 2.14 -5.45 4.16
C ALA A 86 3.04 -4.64 5.10
N HIS A 87 2.55 -4.29 6.29
CA HIS A 87 3.34 -3.58 7.29
C HIS A 87 4.50 -4.43 7.83
N GLU A 88 4.26 -5.72 8.15
CA GLU A 88 5.33 -6.65 8.57
C GLU A 88 6.46 -6.73 7.53
N ILE A 89 6.11 -6.82 6.25
CA ILE A 89 7.07 -6.91 5.15
C ILE A 89 7.80 -5.58 4.96
N GLU A 90 7.09 -4.45 4.95
CA GLU A 90 7.67 -3.11 4.84
C GLU A 90 8.73 -2.89 5.92
N MET A 91 8.42 -3.22 7.18
CA MET A 91 9.40 -3.17 8.27
C MET A 91 10.61 -4.06 7.99
N SER A 92 10.40 -5.29 7.51
CA SER A 92 11.51 -6.23 7.20
C SER A 92 12.40 -5.79 6.04
N ILE A 93 11.90 -4.93 5.14
CA ILE A 93 12.68 -4.35 4.04
C ILE A 93 13.49 -3.17 4.58
N ASN A 94 12.85 -2.26 5.30
CA ASN A 94 13.52 -1.10 5.89
C ASN A 94 14.64 -1.49 6.86
N CYS A 95 14.43 -2.53 7.68
CA CYS A 95 15.48 -3.03 8.57
C CYS A 95 16.73 -3.54 7.84
N LYS A 96 16.63 -3.96 6.57
CA LYS A 96 17.79 -4.39 5.76
C LYS A 96 18.53 -3.20 5.17
N GLU A 97 17.86 -2.08 4.93
CA GLU A 97 18.52 -0.87 4.41
C GLU A 97 19.44 -0.26 5.47
N ASP A 98 19.09 -0.37 6.75
CA ASP A 98 19.90 0.11 7.87
C ASP A 98 21.16 -0.74 8.14
N GLU A 99 21.25 -1.97 7.60
CA GLU A 99 22.37 -2.90 7.84
C GLU A 99 23.52 -2.71 6.83
N TYR A 100 23.29 -2.00 5.72
CA TYR A 100 24.28 -1.74 4.67
C TYR A 100 24.85 -0.31 4.66
N SER A 101 24.48 0.52 5.63
CA SER A 101 25.12 1.82 5.88
C SER A 101 26.45 1.63 6.62
N VAL A 102 27.42 0.94 5.98
CA VAL A 102 28.82 0.95 6.43
C VAL A 102 29.36 2.35 6.21
N ASP A 103 29.72 3.04 7.30
CA ASP A 103 30.35 4.35 7.26
C ASP A 103 31.70 4.22 6.52
N PRO A 104 31.99 4.98 5.45
CA PRO A 104 33.24 4.85 4.69
C PRO A 104 34.51 5.24 5.47
N ASN A 105 34.36 5.63 6.74
CA ASN A 105 35.42 6.20 7.57
C ASN A 105 35.95 5.24 8.66
N ASP A 106 35.59 3.95 8.63
CA ASP A 106 36.31 2.94 9.40
C ASP A 106 37.67 2.66 8.72
N ASP A 107 38.57 3.64 8.85
CA ASP A 107 40.00 3.55 8.59
C ASP A 107 40.63 2.70 9.70
N ASP A 108 40.58 1.37 9.56
CA ASP A 108 41.49 0.48 10.28
C ASP A 108 42.90 0.67 9.69
N GLY A 109 43.52 1.77 10.09
CA GLY A 109 44.95 1.99 9.96
C GLY A 109 45.71 0.98 10.80
N ASP A 110 45.84 -0.25 10.32
CA ASP A 110 46.80 -1.20 10.86
C ASP A 110 48.19 -0.89 10.28
N ALA A 111 48.88 0.01 10.96
CA ALA A 111 50.32 0.16 10.86
C ALA A 111 50.97 -0.97 11.69
N THR A 112 51.40 -2.04 11.02
CA THR A 112 52.44 -2.91 11.57
C THR A 112 53.69 -2.87 10.71
N SER A 113 54.80 -2.66 11.43
CA SER A 113 56.18 -2.35 11.02
C SER A 113 56.87 -3.33 10.08
#